data_AF-A0A3D2YJ63-F1
#
_entry.id   AF-A0A3D2YJ63-F1
#
_cell.length_a   1.000
_cell.length_b   1.000
_cell.length_c   1.000
_cell.angle_alpha   90.00
_cell.angle_beta   90.00
_cell.angle_gamma   90.00
#
_symmetry.space_group_name_H-M   'P 1'
#
loop_
_entity.id
_entity.type
_entity.pdbx_description
1 polymer ?
#
loop_
_entity_poly.entity_id
_entity_poly.type
_entity_poly.pdbx_seq_one_letter_code
_entity_poly.pdbx_strand_id
1 'polypeptide(L)'
;MKNECSIVRDLLPLYAEGMLSEDSAAFVKEHLDTCEECRALSAGEEPSAPTDADTEQRTGEAGVLRTLKKKLRKQTWCAIFITAAVVLLVTLMLRLNSIDYLAAISSAEQYTFSDRMALLFKGDYSDQDKAEAVLSNAHIVFVYSEEEIYNNVLAMPRDEAAYAMGALVRYCVPEMDAGKMLTIYHIDLLSAHFSGDSGKMWVKYGYQRFDKRHDLSTGTSTGAIDHIVLWKLEKYGDGYWRVVEIV
;
A
#
# COMPACT_ATOMS: atom_id res chain seq x y z
N MET A 1 22.07 -59.23 28.20
CA MET A 1 22.33 -58.39 27.01
C MET A 1 23.35 -57.34 27.41
N LYS A 2 24.58 -57.34 26.87
CA LYS A 2 25.67 -56.48 27.38
C LYS A 2 25.68 -55.06 26.78
N ASN A 3 25.11 -54.88 25.59
CA ASN A 3 25.14 -53.59 24.88
C ASN A 3 24.13 -52.59 25.44
N GLU A 4 22.99 -53.04 25.93
CA GLU A 4 21.97 -52.16 26.52
C GLU A 4 22.42 -51.60 27.88
N CYS A 5 23.16 -52.41 28.65
CA CYS A 5 23.71 -51.98 29.93
C CYS A 5 24.76 -50.86 29.80
N SER A 6 25.54 -50.83 28.72
CA SER A 6 26.49 -49.71 28.50
C SER A 6 25.76 -48.43 28.17
N ILE A 7 24.72 -48.52 27.32
CA ILE A 7 23.89 -47.36 26.94
C ILE A 7 23.20 -46.77 28.17
N VAL A 8 22.61 -47.61 29.02
CA VAL A 8 21.93 -47.16 30.24
C VAL A 8 22.90 -46.52 31.24
N ARG A 9 24.15 -47.01 31.33
CA ARG A 9 25.19 -46.39 32.17
C ARG A 9 25.60 -45.01 31.67
N ASP A 10 25.72 -44.81 30.36
CA ASP A 10 26.06 -43.52 29.78
C ASP A 10 24.91 -42.49 29.93
N LEU A 11 23.67 -42.98 29.93
CA LEU A 11 22.47 -42.15 30.07
C LEU A 11 22.08 -41.90 31.54
N LEU A 12 22.65 -42.63 32.50
CA LEU A 12 22.31 -42.53 33.93
C LEU A 12 22.47 -41.11 34.51
N PRO A 13 23.56 -40.36 34.22
CA PRO A 13 23.71 -38.98 34.71
C PRO A 13 22.63 -38.05 34.15
N LEU A 14 22.34 -38.18 32.85
CA LEU A 14 21.30 -37.38 32.18
C LEU A 14 19.89 -37.75 32.63
N TYR A 15 19.67 -39.01 32.99
CA TYR A 15 18.42 -39.50 33.57
C TYR A 15 18.21 -38.92 34.98
N ALA A 16 19.25 -38.90 35.82
CA ALA A 16 19.20 -38.29 37.15
C ALA A 16 18.93 -36.77 37.09
N GLU A 17 19.44 -36.09 36.07
CA GLU A 17 19.20 -34.66 35.83
C GLU A 17 17.86 -34.35 35.15
N GLY A 18 17.13 -35.36 34.69
CA GLY A 18 15.85 -35.22 33.98
C GLY A 18 15.97 -34.56 32.61
N MET A 19 17.12 -34.71 31.94
CA MET A 19 17.42 -34.11 30.64
C MET A 19 17.19 -35.06 29.45
N LEU A 20 16.65 -36.26 29.69
CA LEU A 20 16.30 -37.20 28.63
C LEU A 20 14.92 -36.91 28.05
N SER A 21 14.73 -37.23 26.77
CA SER A 21 13.40 -37.28 26.16
C SER A 21 12.53 -38.35 26.84
N GLU A 22 11.21 -38.19 26.77
CA GLU A 22 10.25 -39.11 27.41
C GLU A 22 10.47 -40.57 26.99
N ASP A 23 10.75 -40.80 25.70
CA ASP A 23 11.03 -42.13 25.14
C ASP A 23 12.33 -42.75 25.70
N SER A 24 13.39 -41.95 25.85
CA SER A 24 14.68 -42.42 26.39
C SER A 24 14.62 -42.62 27.89
N ALA A 25 13.85 -41.82 28.62
CA ALA A 25 13.63 -41.99 30.05
C ALA A 25 12.81 -43.26 30.35
N ALA A 26 11.79 -43.58 29.54
CA ALA A 26 11.01 -44.81 29.66
C ALA A 26 11.89 -46.05 29.45
N PHE A 27 12.77 -46.02 28.44
CA PHE A 27 13.73 -47.09 28.15
C PHE A 27 14.71 -47.34 29.32
N VAL A 28 15.28 -46.27 29.89
CA VAL A 28 16.20 -46.39 31.04
C VAL A 28 15.47 -46.95 32.27
N LYS A 29 14.22 -46.52 32.52
CA LYS A 29 13.40 -47.02 33.63
C LYS A 29 13.07 -48.51 33.50
N GLU A 30 12.63 -48.95 32.33
CA GLU A 30 12.32 -50.36 32.06
C GLU A 30 13.56 -51.26 32.22
N HIS A 31 14.74 -50.76 31.85
CA HIS A 31 16.00 -51.48 32.02
C HIS A 31 16.45 -51.57 33.49
N LEU A 32 16.25 -50.53 34.30
CA LEU A 32 16.53 -50.55 35.74
C LEU A 32 15.60 -51.49 36.52
N ASP A 33 14.36 -51.68 36.04
CA ASP A 33 13.40 -52.62 36.61
C ASP A 33 13.73 -54.09 36.29
N THR A 34 14.43 -54.34 35.19
CA THR A 34 14.75 -55.69 34.72
C THR A 34 16.20 -56.14 34.95
N CYS A 35 17.14 -55.22 35.14
CA CYS A 35 18.57 -55.52 35.29
C CYS A 35 19.12 -55.18 36.68
N GLU A 36 19.49 -56.20 37.45
CA GLU A 36 20.04 -56.06 38.80
C GLU A 36 21.42 -55.36 38.83
N GLU A 37 22.25 -55.55 37.79
CA GLU A 37 23.57 -54.91 37.70
C GLU A 37 23.48 -53.39 37.52
N CYS A 38 22.57 -52.92 36.66
CA CYS A 38 22.34 -51.49 36.45
C CYS A 38 21.69 -50.83 37.68
N ARG A 39 20.83 -51.56 38.40
CA ARG A 39 20.22 -51.09 39.65
C ARG A 39 21.24 -50.93 40.78
N ALA A 40 22.18 -51.87 40.91
CA ALA A 40 23.25 -51.77 41.90
C ALA A 40 24.20 -50.58 41.62
N LEU A 41 24.46 -50.30 40.33
CA LEU A 41 25.26 -49.15 39.91
C LEU A 41 24.54 -47.81 40.15
N SER A 42 23.21 -47.75 40.02
CA SER A 42 22.43 -46.55 40.38
C SER A 42 22.32 -46.31 41.88
N ALA A 43 22.52 -47.35 42.70
CA ALA A 43 22.43 -47.24 44.16
C ALA A 43 23.75 -46.81 44.83
N GLY A 44 24.88 -46.85 44.10
CA GLY A 44 26.19 -46.42 44.59
C GLY A 44 26.43 -44.91 44.51
N GLU A 45 25.63 -44.20 43.73
CA GLU A 45 25.58 -42.75 43.67
C GLU A 45 24.23 -42.34 44.25
N GLU A 46 24.14 -42.02 45.54
CA GLU A 46 22.94 -41.45 46.14
C GLU A 46 22.85 -39.95 45.77
N PRO A 47 21.93 -39.52 44.87
CA PRO A 47 21.21 -38.29 45.07
C PRO A 47 20.00 -38.63 45.92
N SER A 48 19.97 -38.07 47.12
CA SER A 48 18.82 -38.01 48.01
C SER A 48 17.52 -37.83 47.22
N ALA A 49 16.52 -38.66 47.52
CA ALA A 49 15.19 -38.64 46.91
C ALA A 49 14.67 -37.19 46.71
N PRO A 50 14.02 -36.89 45.57
CA PRO A 50 13.44 -35.58 45.34
C PRO A 50 12.33 -35.37 46.38
N THR A 51 12.57 -34.46 47.33
CA THR A 51 11.56 -34.05 48.30
C THR A 51 10.46 -33.33 47.53
N ASP A 52 9.18 -33.49 47.92
CA ASP A 52 8.02 -32.87 47.26
C ASP A 52 8.18 -31.35 47.03
N ALA A 53 8.99 -30.68 47.85
CA ALA A 53 9.37 -29.27 47.70
C ALA A 53 10.09 -28.95 46.37
N ASP A 54 10.91 -29.86 45.84
CA ASP A 54 11.70 -29.66 44.62
C ASP A 54 10.83 -29.86 43.36
N THR A 55 9.80 -30.70 43.46
CA THR A 55 8.79 -30.89 42.40
C THR A 55 7.79 -29.72 42.35
N GLU A 56 7.40 -29.16 43.50
CA GLU A 56 6.61 -27.91 43.57
C GLU A 56 7.39 -26.70 43.06
N GLN A 57 8.70 -26.63 43.32
CA GLN A 57 9.54 -25.54 42.82
C GLN A 57 9.76 -25.60 41.30
N ARG A 58 10.04 -26.78 40.72
CA ARG A 58 10.16 -26.94 39.25
C ARG A 58 8.83 -26.70 38.51
N THR A 59 7.70 -27.09 39.09
CA THR A 59 6.37 -26.82 38.50
C THR A 59 5.96 -25.35 38.65
N GLY A 60 6.31 -24.70 39.76
CA GLY A 60 6.18 -23.26 39.97
C GLY A 60 7.03 -22.45 38.98
N GLU A 61 8.29 -22.80 38.80
CA GLU A 61 9.20 -22.16 37.84
C GLU A 61 8.75 -22.36 36.39
N ALA A 62 8.30 -23.58 36.02
CA ALA A 62 7.71 -23.83 34.71
C ALA A 62 6.42 -23.03 34.49
N GLY A 63 5.58 -22.87 35.50
CA GLY A 63 4.36 -22.04 35.48
C GLY A 63 4.65 -20.54 35.36
N VAL A 64 5.67 -20.06 36.07
CA VAL A 64 6.17 -18.67 36.02
C VAL A 64 6.77 -18.39 34.64
N LEU A 65 7.59 -19.29 34.09
CA LEU A 65 8.11 -19.14 32.72
C LEU A 65 7.00 -19.16 31.67
N ARG A 66 5.95 -19.97 31.84
CA ARG A 66 4.80 -20.01 30.91
C ARG A 66 3.98 -18.73 30.97
N THR A 67 3.78 -18.16 32.15
CA THR A 67 3.06 -16.88 32.33
C THR A 67 3.88 -15.70 31.85
N LEU A 68 5.20 -15.69 32.06
CA LEU A 68 6.12 -14.70 31.50
C LEU A 68 6.17 -14.77 29.98
N LYS A 69 6.31 -15.97 29.38
CA LYS A 69 6.26 -16.15 27.91
C LYS A 69 4.92 -15.69 27.33
N LYS A 70 3.79 -15.94 28.00
CA LYS A 70 2.47 -15.43 27.57
C LYS A 70 2.38 -13.91 27.65
N LYS A 71 2.89 -13.27 28.71
CA LYS A 71 2.94 -11.81 28.85
C LYS A 71 3.81 -11.17 27.79
N LEU A 72 5.02 -11.72 27.58
CA LEU A 72 5.94 -11.27 26.53
C LEU A 72 5.33 -11.45 25.15
N ARG A 73 4.74 -12.61 24.83
CA ARG A 73 4.06 -12.85 23.55
C ARG A 73 2.90 -11.88 23.33
N LYS A 74 2.08 -11.60 24.35
CA LYS A 74 1.01 -10.61 24.25
C LYS A 74 1.56 -9.20 24.00
N GLN A 75 2.65 -8.83 24.67
CA GLN A 75 3.31 -7.54 24.48
C GLN A 75 3.94 -7.41 23.08
N THR A 76 4.60 -8.45 22.58
CA THR A 76 5.15 -8.49 21.22
C THR A 76 4.04 -8.42 20.18
N TRP A 77 2.92 -9.14 20.39
CA TRP A 77 1.76 -9.06 19.49
C TRP A 77 1.10 -7.68 19.50
N CYS A 78 0.95 -7.04 20.66
CA CYS A 78 0.49 -5.66 20.74
C CYS A 78 1.43 -4.70 19.98
N ALA A 79 2.74 -4.84 20.14
CA ALA A 79 3.72 -4.04 19.42
C ALA A 79 3.61 -4.23 17.91
N ILE A 80 3.52 -5.49 17.44
CA ILE A 80 3.34 -5.82 16.02
C ILE A 80 2.04 -5.21 15.48
N PHE A 81 0.93 -5.33 16.22
CA PHE A 81 -0.35 -4.73 15.81
C PHE A 81 -0.27 -3.22 15.70
N ILE A 82 0.39 -2.54 16.66
CA ILE A 82 0.58 -1.09 16.62
C ILE A 82 1.45 -0.71 15.42
N THR A 83 2.57 -1.39 15.19
CA THR A 83 3.44 -1.12 14.04
C THR A 83 2.71 -1.36 12.73
N ALA A 84 1.98 -2.46 12.59
CA ALA A 84 1.18 -2.75 11.40
C ALA A 84 0.08 -1.69 11.18
N ALA A 85 -0.62 -1.26 12.23
CA ALA A 85 -1.63 -0.21 12.14
C ALA A 85 -1.03 1.14 11.73
N VAL A 86 0.14 1.51 12.28
CA VAL A 86 0.85 2.74 11.91
C VAL A 86 1.30 2.69 10.45
N VAL A 87 1.91 1.59 10.01
CA VAL A 87 2.32 1.42 8.61
C VAL A 87 1.11 1.51 7.68
N LEU A 88 0.01 0.82 8.02
CA LEU A 88 -1.21 0.88 7.23
C LEU A 88 -1.77 2.30 7.15
N LEU A 89 -1.80 3.03 8.27
CA LEU A 89 -2.29 4.41 8.31
C LEU A 89 -1.41 5.36 7.50
N VAL A 90 -0.09 5.22 7.56
CA VAL A 90 0.85 5.99 6.72
C VAL A 90 0.65 5.67 5.25
N THR A 91 0.55 4.39 4.88
CA THR A 91 0.29 4.01 3.48
C THR A 91 -1.04 4.53 2.95
N LEU A 92 -2.08 4.54 3.80
CA LEU A 92 -3.38 5.09 3.45
C LEU A 92 -3.31 6.61 3.28
N MET A 93 -2.62 7.33 4.16
CA MET A 93 -2.39 8.77 4.03
C MET A 93 -1.63 9.14 2.75
N LEU A 94 -0.62 8.36 2.36
CA LEU A 94 0.13 8.56 1.13
C LEU A 94 -0.75 8.34 -0.11
N ARG A 95 -1.58 7.29 -0.10
CA ARG A 95 -2.46 6.93 -1.23
C ARG A 95 -3.68 7.83 -1.39
N LEU A 96 -4.22 8.39 -0.31
CA LEU A 96 -5.39 9.26 -0.34
C LEU A 96 -5.04 10.71 -0.65
N ASN A 97 -3.80 11.13 -0.42
CA ASN A 97 -3.35 12.49 -0.67
C ASN A 97 -2.47 12.54 -1.92
N SER A 98 -2.38 13.71 -2.54
CA SER A 98 -1.52 13.97 -3.71
C SER A 98 0.00 13.91 -3.41
N ILE A 99 0.39 13.42 -2.23
CA ILE A 99 1.79 13.35 -1.76
C ILE A 99 2.61 12.42 -2.66
N ASP A 100 2.05 11.29 -3.10
CA ASP A 100 2.74 10.36 -4.01
C ASP A 100 3.14 11.07 -5.32
N TYR A 101 2.34 12.04 -5.77
CA TYR A 101 2.58 12.80 -7.00
C TYR A 101 3.61 13.91 -6.81
N LEU A 102 3.78 14.44 -5.60
CA LEU A 102 4.85 15.39 -5.33
C LEU A 102 6.23 14.83 -5.64
N ALA A 103 6.46 13.55 -5.33
CA ALA A 103 7.74 12.91 -5.62
C ALA A 103 8.04 12.98 -7.13
N ALA A 104 7.04 12.74 -7.97
CA ALA A 104 7.17 12.78 -9.43
C ALA A 104 7.46 14.19 -9.99
N ILE A 105 6.92 15.24 -9.38
CA ILE A 105 7.10 16.63 -9.85
C ILE A 105 8.17 17.43 -9.08
N SER A 106 8.71 16.86 -7.99
CA SER A 106 9.62 17.56 -7.09
C SER A 106 10.91 18.03 -7.78
N SER A 107 11.46 17.22 -8.69
CA SER A 107 12.68 17.49 -9.44
C SER A 107 12.45 18.17 -10.79
N ALA A 108 11.21 18.29 -11.25
CA ALA A 108 10.90 18.87 -12.56
C ALA A 108 11.04 20.41 -12.52
N GLU A 109 11.98 20.95 -13.29
CA GLU A 109 12.33 22.39 -13.29
C GLU A 109 11.19 23.29 -13.76
N GLN A 110 10.26 22.76 -14.55
CA GLN A 110 9.10 23.49 -15.08
C GLN A 110 8.09 23.96 -14.01
N TYR A 111 8.12 23.38 -12.80
CA TYR A 111 7.19 23.75 -11.72
C TYR A 111 7.87 24.66 -10.68
N THR A 112 7.20 25.75 -10.33
CA THR A 112 7.67 26.62 -9.25
C THR A 112 7.36 26.01 -7.88
N PHE A 113 7.99 26.54 -6.82
CA PHE A 113 7.65 26.13 -5.45
C PHE A 113 6.16 26.35 -5.13
N SER A 114 5.59 27.48 -5.58
CA SER A 114 4.16 27.76 -5.41
C SER A 114 3.28 26.73 -6.10
N ASP A 115 3.66 26.27 -7.29
CA ASP A 115 2.90 25.25 -8.03
C ASP A 115 2.90 23.92 -7.27
N ARG A 116 4.07 23.49 -6.79
CA ARG A 116 4.19 22.27 -5.98
C ARG A 116 3.39 22.36 -4.68
N MET A 117 3.33 23.53 -4.04
CA MET A 117 2.50 23.73 -2.85
C MET A 117 1.00 23.73 -3.16
N ALA A 118 0.59 24.24 -4.31
CA ALA A 118 -0.81 24.17 -4.74
C ALA A 118 -1.30 22.72 -4.90
N LEU A 119 -0.42 21.76 -5.21
CA LEU A 119 -0.79 20.34 -5.31
C LEU A 119 -1.19 19.73 -3.95
N LEU A 120 -0.56 20.18 -2.86
CA LEU A 120 -0.72 19.58 -1.53
C LEU A 120 -2.07 19.84 -0.87
N PHE A 121 -2.69 20.96 -1.20
CA PHE A 121 -3.93 21.41 -0.58
C PHE A 121 -5.03 21.38 -1.62
N LYS A 122 -6.18 20.78 -1.31
CA LYS A 122 -7.27 20.61 -2.29
C LYS A 122 -7.89 21.93 -2.79
N GLY A 123 -7.75 23.01 -2.03
CA GLY A 123 -8.55 24.22 -2.20
C GLY A 123 -9.77 24.22 -1.29
N ASP A 124 -10.41 25.38 -1.16
CA ASP A 124 -11.66 25.50 -0.42
C ASP A 124 -12.88 25.09 -1.28
N TYR A 125 -14.08 25.19 -0.71
CA TYR A 125 -15.33 24.84 -1.42
C TYR A 125 -15.58 25.74 -2.65
N SER A 126 -15.23 27.03 -2.56
CA SER A 126 -15.40 28.00 -3.66
C SER A 126 -14.43 27.71 -4.80
N ASP A 127 -13.22 27.25 -4.48
CA ASP A 127 -12.27 26.77 -5.48
C ASP A 127 -12.78 25.50 -6.19
N GLN A 128 -13.40 24.58 -5.46
CA GLN A 128 -13.95 23.36 -6.04
C GLN A 128 -15.11 23.65 -7.01
N ASP A 129 -16.03 24.54 -6.64
CA ASP A 129 -17.14 24.96 -7.50
C ASP A 129 -16.65 25.58 -8.82
N LYS A 130 -15.64 26.46 -8.76
CA LYS A 130 -15.01 27.04 -9.96
C LYS A 130 -14.28 25.99 -10.79
N ALA A 131 -13.58 25.06 -10.14
CA ALA A 131 -12.87 23.98 -10.82
C ALA A 131 -13.82 23.05 -11.57
N GLU A 132 -14.97 22.72 -10.98
CA GLU A 132 -15.99 21.90 -11.62
C GLU A 132 -16.55 22.58 -12.88
N ALA A 133 -16.79 23.89 -12.83
CA ALA A 133 -17.20 24.66 -14.02
C ALA A 133 -16.14 24.61 -15.15
N VAL A 134 -14.85 24.65 -14.81
CA VAL A 134 -13.77 24.49 -15.80
C VAL A 134 -13.75 23.08 -16.36
N LEU A 135 -13.84 22.05 -15.52
CA LEU A 135 -13.78 20.65 -15.92
C LEU A 135 -14.99 20.24 -16.79
N SER A 136 -16.17 20.77 -16.48
CA SER A 136 -17.36 20.55 -17.31
C SER A 136 -17.16 21.07 -18.74
N ASN A 137 -16.46 22.20 -18.91
CA ASN A 137 -16.11 22.71 -20.24
C ASN A 137 -15.01 21.89 -20.89
N ALA A 138 -14.03 21.41 -20.12
CA ALA A 138 -12.96 20.55 -20.62
C ALA A 138 -13.49 19.20 -21.12
N HIS A 139 -14.58 18.67 -20.55
CA HIS A 139 -15.18 17.42 -21.01
C HIS A 139 -15.53 17.41 -22.50
N ILE A 140 -15.87 18.57 -23.06
CA ILE A 140 -16.21 18.71 -24.50
C ILE A 140 -15.01 18.33 -25.38
N VAL A 141 -13.77 18.71 -25.02
CA VAL A 141 -12.60 18.36 -25.85
C VAL A 141 -12.26 16.87 -25.82
N PHE A 142 -12.75 16.14 -24.81
CA PHE A 142 -12.49 14.71 -24.67
C PHE A 142 -13.50 13.82 -25.40
N VAL A 143 -14.70 14.32 -25.68
CA VAL A 143 -15.83 13.53 -26.21
C VAL A 143 -16.07 13.73 -27.70
N TYR A 144 -15.58 14.83 -28.26
CA TYR A 144 -15.84 15.16 -29.66
C TYR A 144 -14.53 15.25 -30.43
N SER A 145 -14.54 14.80 -31.69
CA SER A 145 -13.41 15.05 -32.59
C SER A 145 -13.24 16.54 -32.85
N GLU A 146 -12.05 16.96 -33.28
CA GLU A 146 -11.77 18.37 -33.60
C GLU A 146 -12.80 18.95 -34.60
N GLU A 147 -13.16 18.18 -35.63
CA GLU A 147 -14.16 18.60 -36.62
C GLU A 147 -15.56 18.75 -36.00
N GLU A 148 -15.97 17.84 -35.13
CA GLU A 148 -17.27 17.91 -34.45
C GLU A 148 -17.34 19.08 -33.45
N ILE A 149 -16.24 19.37 -32.75
CA ILE A 149 -16.16 20.50 -31.82
C ILE A 149 -16.48 21.79 -32.55
N TYR A 150 -15.81 22.07 -33.67
CA TYR A 150 -16.00 23.32 -34.42
C TYR A 150 -17.31 23.35 -35.19
N ASN A 151 -17.70 22.25 -35.85
CA ASN A 151 -18.83 22.26 -36.77
C ASN A 151 -20.18 22.00 -36.09
N ASN A 152 -20.21 21.20 -35.02
CA ASN A 152 -21.45 20.69 -34.43
C ASN A 152 -21.67 21.17 -32.99
N VAL A 153 -20.62 21.17 -32.15
CA VAL A 153 -20.78 21.41 -30.70
C VAL A 153 -20.74 22.88 -30.35
N LEU A 154 -19.65 23.56 -30.72
CA LEU A 154 -19.53 25.00 -30.50
C LEU A 154 -20.22 25.79 -31.61
N ALA A 155 -20.29 25.22 -32.82
CA ALA A 155 -20.89 25.81 -34.01
C ALA A 155 -20.43 27.27 -34.23
N MET A 156 -19.14 27.53 -34.02
CA MET A 156 -18.53 28.86 -34.08
C MET A 156 -17.15 28.80 -34.74
N PRO A 157 -16.62 29.94 -35.22
CA PRO A 157 -15.29 30.04 -35.80
C PRO A 157 -14.18 29.51 -34.87
N ARG A 158 -13.09 29.00 -35.47
CA ARG A 158 -11.97 28.38 -34.71
C ARG A 158 -11.32 29.34 -33.72
N ASP A 159 -11.22 30.61 -34.06
CA ASP A 159 -10.70 31.68 -33.20
C ASP A 159 -11.63 31.98 -32.01
N GLU A 160 -12.94 31.99 -32.22
CA GLU A 160 -13.93 32.13 -31.14
C GLU A 160 -13.95 30.89 -30.23
N ALA A 161 -13.85 29.70 -30.80
CA ALA A 161 -13.75 28.46 -30.05
C ALA A 161 -12.45 28.38 -29.22
N ALA A 162 -11.32 28.81 -29.79
CA ALA A 162 -10.06 28.93 -29.06
C ALA A 162 -10.14 29.97 -27.94
N TYR A 163 -10.85 31.08 -28.16
CA TYR A 163 -11.14 32.05 -27.10
C TYR A 163 -12.00 31.43 -26.00
N ALA A 164 -13.04 30.67 -26.35
CA ALA A 164 -13.94 30.06 -25.39
C ALA A 164 -13.27 28.98 -24.53
N MET A 165 -12.47 28.10 -25.15
CA MET A 165 -11.89 26.91 -24.51
C MET A 165 -10.44 27.10 -24.03
N GLY A 166 -9.77 28.18 -24.44
CA GLY A 166 -8.38 28.46 -24.10
C GLY A 166 -7.41 27.40 -24.67
N ALA A 167 -6.38 27.07 -23.88
CA ALA A 167 -5.34 26.12 -24.27
C ALA A 167 -5.87 24.68 -24.46
N LEU A 168 -7.02 24.33 -23.86
CA LEU A 168 -7.56 22.95 -23.87
C LEU A 168 -7.86 22.44 -25.28
N VAL A 169 -8.24 23.32 -26.20
CA VAL A 169 -8.60 22.94 -27.59
C VAL A 169 -7.45 22.27 -28.35
N ARG A 170 -6.20 22.36 -27.84
CA ARG A 170 -4.99 21.86 -28.50
C ARG A 170 -4.44 20.56 -27.93
N TYR A 171 -4.91 20.14 -26.76
CA TYR A 171 -4.23 19.08 -26.00
C TYR A 171 -4.98 17.75 -25.98
N CYS A 172 -6.26 17.74 -26.31
CA CYS A 172 -7.10 16.57 -26.14
C CYS A 172 -7.99 16.43 -27.37
N VAL A 173 -7.57 15.58 -28.31
CA VAL A 173 -8.37 15.21 -29.47
C VAL A 173 -8.45 13.69 -29.49
N PRO A 174 -9.66 13.11 -29.44
CA PRO A 174 -9.83 11.67 -29.41
C PRO A 174 -9.37 11.03 -30.71
N GLU A 175 -8.81 9.81 -30.61
CA GLU A 175 -8.48 9.03 -31.79
C GLU A 175 -9.75 8.40 -32.36
N MET A 176 -9.95 8.54 -33.66
CA MET A 176 -11.12 8.05 -34.38
C MET A 176 -10.72 6.95 -35.38
N ASP A 177 -11.52 5.89 -35.47
CA ASP A 177 -11.39 4.85 -36.48
C ASP A 177 -12.78 4.39 -36.96
N ALA A 178 -13.01 4.45 -38.28
CA ALA A 178 -14.30 4.14 -38.90
C ALA A 178 -15.52 4.84 -38.24
N GLY A 179 -15.36 6.10 -37.82
CA GLY A 179 -16.41 6.88 -37.16
C GLY A 179 -16.67 6.50 -35.70
N LYS A 180 -15.84 5.64 -35.10
CA LYS A 180 -15.89 5.28 -33.69
C LYS A 180 -14.71 5.89 -32.94
N MET A 181 -14.97 6.33 -31.72
CA MET A 181 -13.94 6.79 -30.80
C MET A 181 -13.18 5.60 -30.23
N LEU A 182 -11.85 5.62 -30.34
CA LEU A 182 -10.94 4.59 -29.84
C LEU A 182 -10.33 4.94 -28.47
N THR A 183 -10.60 6.11 -27.94
CA THR A 183 -10.01 6.61 -26.69
C THR A 183 -11.08 7.03 -25.71
N ILE A 184 -11.08 6.48 -24.50
CA ILE A 184 -11.90 7.00 -23.38
C ILE A 184 -10.97 7.77 -22.45
N TYR A 185 -11.22 9.06 -22.28
CA TYR A 185 -10.45 9.91 -21.36
C TYR A 185 -11.10 9.94 -19.98
N HIS A 186 -10.26 9.99 -18.95
CA HIS A 186 -10.65 10.27 -17.57
C HIS A 186 -9.84 11.45 -17.05
N ILE A 187 -10.51 12.36 -16.35
CA ILE A 187 -9.86 13.51 -15.70
C ILE A 187 -10.33 13.59 -14.25
N ASP A 188 -9.35 13.61 -13.34
CA ASP A 188 -9.55 13.72 -11.90
C ASP A 188 -8.94 15.04 -11.42
N LEU A 189 -9.70 15.81 -10.64
CA LEU A 189 -9.20 16.99 -9.95
C LEU A 189 -8.35 16.57 -8.75
N LEU A 190 -7.10 17.02 -8.68
CA LEU A 190 -6.23 16.82 -7.52
C LEU A 190 -6.33 18.01 -6.56
N SER A 191 -6.22 19.22 -7.08
CA SER A 191 -6.41 20.46 -6.32
C SER A 191 -6.77 21.64 -7.21
N ALA A 192 -7.38 22.65 -6.62
CA ALA A 192 -7.69 23.91 -7.28
C ALA A 192 -7.50 25.09 -6.33
N HIS A 193 -6.99 26.20 -6.85
CA HIS A 193 -6.76 27.44 -6.10
C HIS A 193 -7.04 28.63 -7.01
N PHE A 194 -7.99 29.47 -6.66
CA PHE A 194 -8.35 30.65 -7.45
C PHE A 194 -8.24 31.93 -6.62
N SER A 195 -7.45 32.89 -7.09
CA SER A 195 -7.24 34.17 -6.42
C SER A 195 -7.23 35.32 -7.41
N GLY A 196 -8.12 36.29 -7.19
CA GLY A 196 -8.33 37.40 -8.12
C GLY A 196 -8.73 36.87 -9.49
N ASP A 197 -7.94 37.24 -10.51
CA ASP A 197 -8.12 36.78 -11.90
C ASP A 197 -7.13 35.68 -12.30
N SER A 198 -6.42 35.08 -11.35
CA SER A 198 -5.46 34.00 -11.58
C SER A 198 -5.86 32.72 -10.84
N GLY A 199 -5.65 31.57 -11.48
CA GLY A 199 -6.02 30.27 -10.95
C GLY A 199 -4.97 29.21 -11.24
N LYS A 200 -4.91 28.19 -10.39
CA LYS A 200 -4.08 27.00 -10.56
C LYS A 200 -4.91 25.77 -10.27
N MET A 201 -4.90 24.82 -11.19
CA MET A 201 -5.52 23.52 -11.00
C MET A 201 -4.51 22.42 -11.29
N TRP A 202 -4.37 21.49 -10.36
CA TRP A 202 -3.69 20.23 -10.64
C TRP A 202 -4.72 19.21 -11.04
N VAL A 203 -4.55 18.66 -12.25
CA VAL A 203 -5.41 17.60 -12.76
C VAL A 203 -4.56 16.39 -13.09
N LYS A 204 -5.15 15.23 -12.82
CA LYS A 204 -4.67 13.96 -13.32
C LYS A 204 -5.57 13.59 -14.49
N TYR A 205 -5.02 13.43 -15.68
CA TYR A 205 -5.79 12.91 -16.80
C TYR A 205 -5.10 11.71 -17.42
N GLY A 206 -5.90 10.78 -17.90
CA GLY A 206 -5.41 9.64 -18.66
C GLY A 206 -6.42 9.20 -19.70
N TYR A 207 -6.03 8.20 -20.48
CA TYR A 207 -6.91 7.63 -21.47
C TYR A 207 -6.71 6.12 -21.61
N GLN A 208 -7.79 5.42 -21.92
CA GLN A 208 -7.80 4.03 -22.35
C GLN A 208 -7.92 4.00 -23.86
N ARG A 209 -6.99 3.33 -24.55
CA ARG A 209 -6.98 3.21 -26.02
C ARG A 209 -7.35 1.80 -26.45
N PHE A 210 -8.37 1.66 -27.29
CA PHE A 210 -8.82 0.39 -27.84
C PHE A 210 -8.10 0.04 -29.15
N ASP A 211 -7.78 -1.25 -29.36
CA ASP A 211 -7.23 -1.74 -30.62
C ASP A 211 -8.32 -1.77 -31.71
N LYS A 212 -7.95 -1.32 -32.91
CA LYS A 212 -8.72 -1.39 -34.16
C LYS A 212 -9.22 -2.80 -34.46
N ARG A 213 -8.53 -3.84 -33.99
CA ARG A 213 -8.84 -5.25 -34.28
C ARG A 213 -9.93 -5.87 -33.41
N HIS A 214 -10.58 -5.14 -32.50
CA HIS A 214 -11.51 -5.72 -31.50
C HIS A 214 -10.87 -6.85 -30.67
N ASP A 215 -9.54 -6.91 -30.59
CA ASP A 215 -8.84 -7.95 -29.84
C ASP A 215 -8.76 -7.53 -28.38
N LEU A 216 -9.83 -7.79 -27.63
CA LEU A 216 -9.82 -7.73 -26.17
C LEU A 216 -9.05 -8.94 -25.64
N SER A 217 -7.76 -9.02 -25.96
CA SER A 217 -6.88 -10.05 -25.42
C SER A 217 -6.77 -9.81 -23.91
N THR A 218 -7.20 -10.80 -23.12
CA THR A 218 -7.10 -10.76 -21.67
C THR A 218 -5.63 -10.69 -21.26
N GLY A 219 -5.15 -9.52 -20.83
CA GLY A 219 -3.79 -9.33 -20.31
C GLY A 219 -2.97 -8.24 -20.99
N THR A 220 -3.38 -7.75 -22.17
CA THR A 220 -2.82 -6.52 -22.74
C THR A 220 -3.66 -5.36 -22.26
N SER A 221 -3.28 -4.72 -21.14
CA SER A 221 -3.96 -3.49 -20.72
C SER A 221 -3.89 -2.50 -21.88
N THR A 222 -5.05 -1.99 -22.32
CA THR A 222 -5.12 -0.73 -23.04
C THR A 222 -4.39 0.29 -22.17
N GLY A 223 -3.13 0.60 -22.49
CA GLY A 223 -2.21 1.25 -21.54
C GLY A 223 -2.84 2.53 -21.01
N ALA A 224 -3.35 2.49 -19.78
CA ALA A 224 -3.87 3.67 -19.12
C ALA A 224 -2.66 4.51 -18.77
N ILE A 225 -2.42 5.55 -19.58
CA ILE A 225 -1.35 6.50 -19.30
C ILE A 225 -1.95 7.59 -18.43
N ASP A 226 -1.57 7.60 -17.17
CA ASP A 226 -1.96 8.64 -16.23
C ASP A 226 -0.88 9.73 -16.20
N HIS A 227 -1.24 10.95 -16.60
CA HIS A 227 -0.40 12.13 -16.53
C HIS A 227 -0.94 13.12 -15.50
N ILE A 228 -0.02 13.83 -14.87
CA ILE A 228 -0.33 14.87 -13.89
C ILE A 228 0.23 16.15 -14.43
N VAL A 229 -0.64 17.14 -14.56
CA VAL A 229 -0.28 18.43 -15.16
C VAL A 229 -0.84 19.56 -14.33
N LEU A 230 -0.15 20.69 -14.41
CA LEU A 230 -0.64 21.94 -13.86
C LEU A 230 -1.35 22.72 -14.96
N TRP A 231 -2.60 23.07 -14.71
CA TRP A 231 -3.33 24.06 -15.50
C TRP A 231 -3.21 25.41 -14.81
N LYS A 232 -2.70 26.40 -15.52
CA LYS A 232 -2.82 27.81 -15.11
C LYS A 232 -4.04 28.41 -15.77
N LEU A 233 -4.82 29.13 -14.98
CA LEU A 233 -6.08 29.70 -15.40
C LEU A 233 -6.10 31.20 -15.22
N GLU A 234 -6.84 31.86 -16.09
CA GLU A 234 -7.16 33.27 -15.97
C GLU A 234 -8.66 33.48 -16.02
N LYS A 235 -9.13 34.47 -15.27
CA LYS A 235 -10.52 34.93 -15.33
C LYS A 235 -10.62 36.01 -16.38
N TYR A 236 -11.44 35.78 -17.39
CA TYR A 236 -11.62 36.70 -18.49
C TYR A 236 -12.72 37.73 -18.16
N GLY A 237 -12.81 38.79 -18.96
CA GLY A 237 -13.75 39.91 -18.74
C GLY A 237 -15.23 39.52 -18.79
N ASP A 238 -15.56 38.35 -19.33
CA ASP A 238 -16.90 37.75 -19.31
C ASP A 238 -17.20 36.96 -18.03
N GLY A 239 -16.25 36.90 -17.09
CA GLY A 239 -16.39 36.26 -15.80
C GLY A 239 -16.04 34.78 -15.77
N TYR A 240 -15.71 34.16 -16.90
CA TYR A 240 -15.41 32.74 -17.00
C TYR A 240 -13.91 32.46 -16.84
N TRP A 241 -13.61 31.35 -16.16
CA TRP A 241 -12.25 30.83 -16.01
C TRP A 241 -11.85 30.02 -17.21
N ARG A 242 -10.64 30.25 -17.73
CA ARG A 242 -10.09 29.54 -18.88
C ARG A 242 -8.68 29.08 -18.61
N VAL A 243 -8.34 27.90 -19.10
CA VAL A 243 -6.98 27.40 -19.06
C VAL A 243 -6.16 28.17 -20.09
N VAL A 244 -5.13 28.87 -19.62
CA VAL A 244 -4.22 29.65 -20.49
C VAL A 244 -2.92 28.91 -20.76
N GLU A 245 -2.52 28.02 -19.85
CA GLU A 245 -1.26 27.27 -19.93
C GLU A 245 -1.43 25.88 -19.29
N ILE A 246 -0.84 24.87 -19.92
CA ILE A 246 -0.72 23.50 -19.40
C ILE A 246 0.77 23.18 -19.30
N VAL A 247 1.23 22.84 -18.09
CA VAL A 247 2.65 22.66 -17.72
C VAL A 247 2.97 21.23 -17.31
#